data_AF-A0A7L8S5W8-F1
#
_entry.id   AF-A0A7L8S5W8-F1
#
_cell.length_a   1.000
_cell.length_b   1.000
_cell.length_c   1.000
_cell.angle_alpha   90.00
_cell.angle_beta   90.00
_cell.angle_gamma   90.00
#
_symmetry.space_group_name_H-M   'P 1'
#
loop_
_entity.id
_entity.type
_entity.pdbx_description
1 polymer ?
#
loop_
_entity_poly.entity_id
_entity_poly.type
_entity_poly.pdbx_seq_one_letter_code
_entity_poly.pdbx_strand_id
1 'polypeptide(L)'
;MSTHNIRLDLDEFKPEAKKADPAAKASVEKIAVESGFNTRHAPESPKREPVKAVQPAITAPIPPSAPEGEGEARRRGRKRTTNRNTPFAVKLKVETNNQIYEFADRLECNAIAEVLELALGALQKEIDEGIDPRTRAAEQAAAKG
;
A
#
# COMPACT_ATOMS: atom_id res chain seq x y z
N MET A 1 -21.54 -32.68 19.91
CA MET A 1 -21.23 -31.83 18.74
C MET A 1 -22.48 -31.06 18.39
N SER A 2 -22.63 -29.83 18.89
CA SER A 2 -23.83 -29.04 18.60
C SER A 2 -23.65 -28.34 17.25
N THR A 3 -24.47 -28.72 16.26
CA THR A 3 -24.52 -28.11 14.93
C THR A 3 -25.50 -26.94 14.94
N HIS A 4 -25.15 -25.86 15.61
CA HIS A 4 -25.93 -24.62 15.51
C HIS A 4 -25.41 -23.80 14.33
N ASN A 5 -26.09 -23.92 13.19
CA ASN A 5 -25.91 -22.98 12.08
C ASN A 5 -26.53 -21.63 12.49
N ILE A 6 -25.70 -20.61 12.63
CA ILE A 6 -26.14 -19.23 12.86
C ILE A 6 -26.78 -18.76 11.56
N ARG A 7 -28.11 -18.74 11.50
CA ARG A 7 -28.85 -18.08 10.42
C ARG A 7 -28.79 -16.58 10.69
N LEU A 8 -27.90 -15.88 9.98
CA LEU A 8 -27.88 -14.42 9.95
C LEU A 8 -29.16 -13.95 9.28
N ASP A 9 -30.02 -13.27 10.04
CA ASP A 9 -31.22 -12.63 9.51
C ASP A 9 -30.81 -11.34 8.80
N LEU A 10 -30.93 -11.33 7.47
CA LEU A 10 -30.56 -10.21 6.62
C LEU A 10 -31.70 -9.19 6.50
N ASP A 11 -32.91 -9.51 6.98
CA ASP A 11 -34.06 -8.61 6.92
C ASP A 11 -33.99 -7.47 7.96
N GLU A 12 -33.11 -7.60 8.96
CA GLU A 12 -32.84 -6.55 9.95
C GLU A 12 -31.99 -5.40 9.37
N PHE A 13 -31.23 -5.66 8.29
CA PHE A 13 -30.39 -4.65 7.66
C PHE A 13 -31.14 -3.93 6.52
N LYS A 14 -32.23 -3.24 6.86
CA LYS A 14 -32.89 -2.30 5.94
C LYS A 14 -32.26 -0.92 6.13
N PRO A 15 -31.32 -0.49 5.27
CA PRO A 15 -30.75 0.84 5.41
C PRO A 15 -31.87 1.87 5.25
N GLU A 16 -32.16 2.60 6.32
CA GLU A 16 -33.05 3.74 6.25
C GLU A 16 -32.50 4.72 5.23
N ALA A 17 -33.31 5.08 4.23
CA ALA A 17 -32.94 6.07 3.24
C ALA A 17 -32.83 7.44 3.91
N LYS A 18 -31.67 7.73 4.50
CA LYS A 18 -31.34 9.03 5.06
C LYS A 18 -31.29 10.03 3.92
N LYS A 19 -32.38 10.78 3.76
CA LYS A 19 -32.43 11.91 2.84
C LYS A 19 -31.38 12.92 3.30
N ALA A 20 -30.33 13.10 2.51
CA ALA A 20 -29.32 14.11 2.79
C ALA A 20 -29.97 15.49 2.88
N ASP A 21 -29.58 16.25 3.91
CA ASP A 21 -30.06 17.60 4.19
C ASP A 21 -29.86 18.50 2.94
N PRO A 22 -30.91 19.20 2.45
CA PRO A 22 -30.79 20.11 1.32
C PRO A 22 -29.71 21.18 1.50
N ALA A 23 -29.43 21.62 2.73
CA ALA A 23 -28.36 22.59 2.99
C ALA A 23 -26.96 22.00 2.73
N ALA A 24 -26.75 20.73 3.06
CA ALA A 24 -25.50 20.02 2.80
C ALA A 24 -25.30 19.75 1.30
N LYS A 25 -26.38 19.54 0.54
CA LYS A 25 -26.30 19.42 -0.92
C LYS A 25 -25.86 20.72 -1.57
N ALA A 26 -26.44 21.84 -1.14
CA ALA A 26 -26.09 23.16 -1.67
C ALA A 26 -24.64 23.57 -1.35
N SER A 27 -24.09 23.18 -0.21
CA SER A 27 -22.67 23.44 0.10
C SER A 27 -21.73 22.58 -0.74
N VAL A 28 -22.06 21.30 -0.94
CA VAL A 28 -21.28 20.40 -1.78
C VAL A 28 -21.31 20.85 -3.25
N GLU A 29 -22.44 21.33 -3.76
CA GLU A 29 -22.55 21.89 -5.12
C GLU A 29 -21.65 23.11 -5.31
N LYS A 30 -21.58 24.03 -4.34
CA LYS A 30 -20.68 25.20 -4.40
C LYS A 30 -19.21 24.77 -4.43
N ILE A 31 -18.83 23.83 -3.55
CA ILE A 31 -17.46 23.29 -3.49
C ILE A 31 -17.11 22.56 -4.79
N ALA A 32 -18.06 21.84 -5.40
CA ALA A 32 -17.85 21.14 -6.66
C ALA A 32 -17.61 22.12 -7.82
N VAL A 33 -18.35 23.23 -7.87
CA VAL A 33 -18.12 24.30 -8.87
C VAL A 33 -16.78 24.99 -8.65
N GLU A 34 -16.44 25.33 -7.41
CA GLU A 34 -15.15 25.98 -7.07
C GLU A 34 -13.94 25.08 -7.36
N SER A 35 -14.08 23.77 -7.20
CA SER A 35 -13.02 22.78 -7.45
C SER A 35 -12.99 22.25 -8.89
N GLY A 36 -13.90 22.71 -9.76
CA GLY A 36 -13.99 22.25 -11.15
C GLY A 36 -14.45 20.80 -11.30
N PHE A 37 -15.07 20.22 -10.27
CA PHE A 37 -15.56 18.86 -10.27
C PHE A 37 -16.99 18.78 -10.84
N ASN A 38 -17.10 18.60 -12.16
CA ASN A 38 -18.38 18.35 -12.80
C ASN A 38 -18.79 16.89 -12.61
N THR A 39 -19.81 16.66 -11.77
CA THR A 39 -20.41 15.32 -11.65
C THR A 39 -21.14 14.95 -12.93
N ARG A 40 -21.10 13.66 -13.30
CA ARG A 40 -21.66 13.13 -14.56
C ARG A 40 -23.20 13.29 -14.69
N HIS A 41 -23.88 13.73 -13.63
CA HIS A 41 -25.32 13.95 -13.56
C HIS A 41 -25.70 15.40 -13.23
N ALA A 42 -24.74 16.34 -13.28
CA ALA A 42 -25.05 17.76 -13.14
C ALA A 42 -26.00 18.18 -14.29
N PRO A 43 -27.10 18.89 -14.01
CA PRO A 43 -27.96 19.41 -15.06
C PRO A 43 -27.13 20.36 -15.95
N GLU A 44 -27.14 20.13 -17.26
CA GLU A 44 -26.38 20.91 -18.23
C GLU A 44 -26.71 22.40 -18.09
N SER A 45 -25.73 23.19 -17.67
CA SER A 45 -25.82 24.65 -17.73
C SER A 45 -25.60 25.10 -19.19
N PRO A 46 -26.30 26.16 -19.66
CA PRO A 46 -26.30 26.51 -21.06
C PRO A 46 -24.91 26.97 -21.53
N LYS A 47 -24.46 26.28 -22.59
CA LYS A 47 -23.32 26.59 -23.48
C LYS A 47 -22.92 28.07 -23.45
N ARG A 48 -21.72 28.36 -22.95
CA ARG A 48 -20.95 29.55 -23.33
C ARG A 48 -19.86 29.14 -24.34
N GLU A 49 -19.70 29.99 -25.34
CA GLU A 49 -18.79 29.86 -26.49
C GLU A 49 -17.31 29.71 -26.11
N PRO A 50 -16.46 29.12 -26.99
CA PRO A 50 -15.15 28.60 -26.60
C PRO A 50 -14.12 29.72 -26.45
N VAL A 51 -13.55 29.85 -25.25
CA VAL A 51 -12.35 30.67 -25.04
C VAL A 51 -11.12 29.88 -25.46
N LYS A 52 -10.39 30.47 -26.39
CA LYS A 52 -9.06 30.13 -26.94
C LYS A 52 -8.17 29.32 -25.98
N ALA A 53 -7.63 28.22 -26.49
CA ALA A 53 -6.61 27.40 -25.85
C ALA A 53 -5.35 28.22 -25.53
N VAL A 54 -5.01 28.31 -24.24
CA VAL A 54 -3.67 28.67 -23.77
C VAL A 54 -3.09 27.43 -23.11
N GLN A 55 -2.00 26.92 -23.67
CA GLN A 55 -1.27 25.77 -23.13
C GLN A 55 -0.72 26.14 -21.73
N PRO A 56 -0.94 25.34 -20.67
CA PRO A 56 -0.25 25.54 -19.42
C PRO A 56 1.11 24.87 -19.47
N ALA A 57 2.17 25.67 -19.31
CA ALA A 57 3.48 25.17 -18.93
C ALA A 57 3.37 24.57 -17.52
N ILE A 58 3.79 23.31 -17.38
CA ILE A 58 3.74 22.56 -16.13
C ILE A 58 4.94 22.97 -15.28
N THR A 59 4.72 23.75 -14.23
CA THR A 59 5.66 23.91 -13.12
C THR A 59 4.99 23.37 -11.86
N ALA A 60 5.48 22.22 -11.37
CA ALA A 60 5.00 21.59 -10.15
C ALA A 60 5.56 22.30 -8.90
N PRO A 61 4.75 22.59 -7.86
CA PRO A 61 5.25 22.90 -6.53
C PRO A 61 5.08 21.69 -5.58
N ILE A 62 6.22 21.11 -5.23
CA ILE A 62 6.68 20.60 -3.92
C ILE A 62 5.57 20.16 -2.92
N PRO A 63 5.50 18.87 -2.52
CA PRO A 63 4.60 18.42 -1.46
C PRO A 63 5.07 18.90 -0.07
N PRO A 64 4.15 19.31 0.83
CA PRO A 64 4.49 19.73 2.17
C PRO A 64 4.89 18.55 3.06
N SER A 65 5.85 18.83 3.93
CA SER A 65 6.45 18.00 4.97
C SER A 65 5.44 17.36 5.92
N ALA A 66 5.72 16.11 6.26
CA ALA A 66 5.02 15.29 7.26
C ALA A 66 5.06 15.88 8.68
N PRO A 67 4.12 15.48 9.56
CA PRO A 67 4.44 15.23 10.96
C PRO A 67 4.89 13.77 11.13
N GLU A 68 6.00 13.61 11.83
CA GLU A 68 6.65 12.36 12.21
C GLU A 68 5.72 11.51 13.09
N GLY A 69 5.25 10.39 12.54
CA GLY A 69 4.66 9.29 13.27
C GLY A 69 5.58 8.08 13.17
N GLU A 70 6.25 7.75 14.27
CA GLU A 70 7.02 6.51 14.39
C GLU A 70 6.13 5.29 14.14
N GLY A 71 6.50 4.46 13.15
CA GLY A 71 6.02 3.09 13.05
C GLY A 71 5.16 2.71 11.83
N GLU A 72 5.01 3.55 10.80
CA GLU A 72 4.33 3.09 9.58
C GLU A 72 5.26 2.25 8.69
N ALA A 73 4.82 1.01 8.42
CA ALA A 73 5.47 0.11 7.47
C ALA A 73 5.53 0.78 6.09
N ARG A 74 6.74 1.23 5.69
CA ARG A 74 7.04 1.83 4.39
C ARG A 74 6.73 0.83 3.26
N ARG A 75 5.49 0.81 2.78
CA ARG A 75 5.09 0.04 1.60
C ARG A 75 5.36 0.87 0.35
N ARG A 76 6.51 0.63 -0.29
CA ARG A 76 6.84 1.21 -1.59
C ARG A 76 5.90 0.63 -2.67
N GLY A 77 5.38 1.48 -3.55
CA GLY A 77 4.42 1.13 -4.60
C GLY A 77 4.90 0.02 -5.56
N ARG A 78 3.95 -0.81 -5.99
CA ARG A 78 4.16 -2.12 -6.63
C ARG A 78 4.76 -2.00 -8.04
N LYS A 79 6.01 -2.43 -8.23
CA LYS A 79 6.66 -2.52 -9.55
C LYS A 79 6.44 -3.91 -10.17
N ARG A 80 5.73 -3.92 -11.31
CA ARG A 80 5.56 -4.96 -12.35
C ARG A 80 5.21 -6.40 -11.91
N THR A 81 3.99 -6.83 -12.21
CA THR A 81 3.56 -8.23 -12.18
C THR A 81 3.83 -8.92 -13.51
N THR A 82 4.87 -9.74 -13.57
CA THR A 82 4.91 -10.89 -14.47
C THR A 82 4.33 -12.08 -13.70
N ASN A 83 3.39 -12.82 -14.29
CA ASN A 83 2.64 -13.94 -13.69
C ASN A 83 3.49 -15.18 -13.32
N ARG A 84 4.75 -15.00 -12.93
CA ARG A 84 5.67 -16.05 -12.46
C ARG A 84 5.91 -16.01 -10.96
N ASN A 85 5.60 -14.88 -10.31
CA ASN A 85 5.84 -14.71 -8.88
C ASN A 85 4.64 -15.22 -8.08
N THR A 86 4.89 -16.15 -7.17
CA THR A 86 3.86 -16.66 -6.24
C THR A 86 3.91 -15.84 -4.96
N PRO A 87 2.82 -15.16 -4.55
CA PRO A 87 2.79 -14.48 -3.28
C PRO A 87 2.79 -15.51 -2.14
N PHE A 88 3.56 -15.24 -1.09
CA PHE A 88 3.55 -16.02 0.14
C PHE A 88 3.55 -15.09 1.35
N ALA A 89 2.93 -15.53 2.44
CA ALA A 89 2.84 -14.77 3.68
C ALA A 89 3.69 -15.45 4.76
N VAL A 90 4.54 -14.67 5.44
CA VAL A 90 5.39 -15.15 6.55
C VAL A 90 5.27 -14.19 7.71
N LYS A 91 5.30 -14.75 8.92
CA LYS A 91 5.39 -13.98 10.16
C LYS A 91 6.86 -13.84 10.54
N LEU A 92 7.32 -12.61 10.71
CA LEU A 92 8.68 -12.28 11.07
C LEU A 92 8.71 -11.53 12.40
N LYS A 93 9.83 -11.61 13.11
CA LYS A 93 10.13 -10.68 14.20
C LYS A 93 10.30 -9.27 13.63
N VAL A 94 9.96 -8.25 14.41
CA VAL A 94 10.08 -6.84 14.00
C VAL A 94 11.52 -6.50 13.62
N GLU A 95 12.48 -6.95 14.41
CA GLU A 95 13.91 -6.76 14.17
C GLU A 95 14.35 -7.34 12.81
N THR A 96 13.95 -8.58 12.52
CA THR A 96 14.26 -9.25 11.25
C THR A 96 13.60 -8.53 10.07
N ASN A 97 12.36 -8.07 10.23
CA ASN A 97 11.66 -7.31 9.21
C ASN A 97 12.42 -6.03 8.87
N ASN A 98 12.88 -5.28 9.88
CA ASN A 98 13.65 -4.06 9.68
C ASN A 98 15.01 -4.33 9.01
N GLN A 99 15.71 -5.38 9.43
CA GLN A 99 16.98 -5.80 8.82
C GLN A 99 16.82 -6.11 7.33
N ILE A 100 15.72 -6.76 6.92
CA ILE A 100 15.45 -7.05 5.51
C ILE A 100 15.33 -5.74 4.70
N TYR A 101 14.67 -4.72 5.24
CA TYR A 101 14.58 -3.41 4.58
C TYR A 101 15.94 -2.70 4.54
N GLU A 102 16.72 -2.74 5.62
CA GLU A 102 18.07 -2.16 5.62
C GLU A 102 18.97 -2.83 4.57
N PHE A 103 18.92 -4.15 4.44
CA PHE A 103 19.66 -4.87 3.41
C PHE A 103 19.14 -4.55 2.01
N ALA A 104 17.82 -4.42 1.83
CA ALA A 104 17.25 -4.02 0.55
C ALA A 104 17.75 -2.64 0.12
N ASP A 105 17.84 -1.68 1.05
CA ASP A 105 18.35 -0.35 0.77
C ASP A 105 19.86 -0.36 0.47
N ARG A 106 20.65 -1.10 1.27
CA ARG A 106 22.12 -1.21 1.08
C ARG A 106 22.53 -1.92 -0.21
N LEU A 107 21.77 -2.93 -0.61
CA LEU A 107 22.01 -3.71 -1.82
C LEU A 107 21.28 -3.13 -3.05
N GLU A 108 20.59 -2.01 -2.87
CA GLU A 108 19.77 -1.34 -3.88
C GLU A 108 18.76 -2.30 -4.56
N CYS A 109 18.22 -3.25 -3.79
CA CYS A 109 17.25 -4.21 -4.28
C CYS A 109 15.94 -3.51 -4.67
N ASN A 110 15.41 -3.87 -5.82
CA ASN A 110 14.13 -3.33 -6.29
C ASN A 110 12.95 -4.00 -5.58
N ALA A 111 13.12 -5.24 -5.13
CA ALA A 111 12.13 -6.03 -4.42
C ALA A 111 12.75 -6.74 -3.21
N ILE A 112 11.97 -6.87 -2.13
CA ILE A 112 12.36 -7.65 -0.95
C ILE A 112 12.69 -9.11 -1.33
N ALA A 113 12.02 -9.64 -2.35
CA ALA A 113 12.29 -10.98 -2.86
C ALA A 113 13.75 -11.16 -3.30
N GLU A 114 14.40 -10.13 -3.86
CA GLU A 114 15.80 -10.21 -4.29
C GLU A 114 16.75 -10.42 -3.08
N VAL A 115 16.49 -9.76 -1.96
CA VAL A 115 17.25 -9.96 -0.71
C VAL A 115 17.10 -11.41 -0.23
N LEU A 116 15.89 -11.96 -0.31
CA LEU A 116 15.63 -13.34 0.07
C LEU A 116 16.30 -14.34 -0.89
N GLU A 117 16.30 -14.08 -2.20
CA GLU A 117 16.97 -14.91 -3.19
C GLU A 117 18.49 -14.95 -2.97
N LEU A 118 19.11 -13.80 -2.67
CA LEU A 118 20.53 -13.73 -2.31
C LEU A 118 20.83 -14.52 -1.03
N ALA A 119 19.99 -14.39 -0.01
CA ALA A 119 20.14 -15.13 1.24
C ALA A 119 20.00 -16.65 1.02
N LEU A 120 19.04 -17.08 0.18
CA LEU A 120 18.88 -18.50 -0.17
C LEU A 120 20.08 -19.03 -0.95
N GLY A 121 20.63 -18.27 -1.89
CA GLY A 121 21.85 -18.65 -2.62
C GLY A 121 23.06 -18.81 -1.69
N ALA A 122 23.23 -17.91 -0.72
CA ALA A 122 24.29 -18.02 0.29
C ALA A 122 24.11 -19.26 1.18
N LEU A 123 22.88 -19.54 1.63
CA LEU A 123 22.58 -20.73 2.43
C LEU A 123 22.81 -22.03 1.64
N GLN A 124 22.43 -22.07 0.36
CA GLN A 124 22.68 -23.22 -0.49
C GLN A 124 24.17 -23.49 -0.65
N LYS A 125 24.97 -22.43 -0.87
CA LYS A 125 26.43 -22.55 -0.95
C LYS A 125 27.05 -23.11 0.34
N GLU A 126 26.59 -22.66 1.51
CA GLU A 126 27.05 -23.21 2.79
C GLU A 126 26.75 -24.71 2.91
N ILE A 127 25.55 -25.12 2.52
CA ILE A 127 25.14 -26.53 2.52
C ILE A 127 26.01 -27.35 1.55
N ASP A 128 26.27 -26.83 0.35
CA ASP A 128 27.10 -27.49 -0.67
C ASP A 128 28.57 -27.63 -0.20
N GLU A 129 29.06 -26.68 0.60
CA GLU A 129 30.38 -26.71 1.24
C GLU A 129 30.43 -27.59 2.51
N GLY A 130 29.30 -28.18 2.91
CA GLY A 130 29.19 -29.03 4.11
C GLY A 130 29.17 -28.26 5.43
N ILE A 131 28.96 -26.95 5.39
CA ILE A 131 28.80 -26.09 6.56
C ILE A 131 27.35 -26.18 7.01
N ASP A 132 27.10 -26.53 8.28
CA ASP A 132 25.74 -26.46 8.82
C ASP A 132 25.35 -24.98 9.03
N PRO A 133 24.37 -24.44 8.29
CA PRO A 133 23.99 -23.03 8.40
C PRO A 133 23.43 -22.69 9.79
N ARG A 134 22.91 -23.69 10.54
CA ARG A 134 22.36 -23.46 11.88
C ARG A 134 23.45 -23.23 12.92
N THR A 135 24.55 -23.97 12.85
CA THR A 135 25.66 -23.82 13.81
C THR A 135 26.33 -22.47 13.63
N ARG A 136 26.64 -22.08 12.38
CA ARG A 136 27.16 -20.75 12.03
C ARG A 136 26.23 -19.64 12.52
N ALA A 137 24.91 -19.77 12.31
CA ALA A 137 23.95 -18.76 12.76
C ALA A 137 23.92 -18.62 14.28
N ALA A 138 24.05 -19.72 15.03
CA ALA A 138 24.15 -19.70 16.48
C ALA A 138 25.44 -19.02 16.96
N GLU A 139 26.58 -19.29 16.32
CA GLU A 139 27.85 -18.63 16.61
C GLU A 139 27.80 -17.12 16.32
N GLN A 140 27.19 -16.70 15.21
CA GLN A 140 27.02 -15.29 14.88
C GLN A 140 26.08 -14.57 15.86
N ALA A 141 25.02 -15.25 16.32
CA ALA A 141 24.13 -14.71 17.34
C ALA A 141 24.86 -14.56 18.69
N ALA A 142 25.70 -15.51 19.06
CA ALA A 142 26.50 -15.47 20.28
C ALA A 142 27.60 -14.40 20.22
N ALA A 143 28.17 -14.12 19.05
CA ALA A 143 29.21 -13.09 18.88
C ALA A 143 28.65 -11.65 18.87
N LYS A 144 27.34 -11.47 18.68
CA LYS A 144 26.65 -10.17 18.66
C LYS A 144 25.95 -9.81 19.98
N GLY A 145 25.81 -10.78 20.90
CA GLY A 145 25.27 -10.56 22.25
C GLY A 145 26.36 -10.18 23.24
#